data_AF-A0A1E1X5P8-F1
#
_entry.id   AF-A0A1E1X5P8-F1
#
_cell.length_a   1.000
_cell.length_b   1.000
_cell.length_c   1.000
_cell.angle_alpha   90.00
_cell.angle_beta   90.00
_cell.angle_gamma   90.00
#
_symmetry.space_group_name_H-M   'P 1'
#
loop_
_entity.id
_entity.type
_entity.pdbx_description
1 polymer ?
#
loop_
_entity_poly.entity_id
_entity_poly.type
_entity_poly.pdbx_seq_one_letter_code
_entity_poly.pdbx_strand_id
1 'polypeptide(L)'
;PLQTQMSIPLPLLRNTPTREETQDEGRVLLSAFVDYQVAQEQGPVAMDPRTGGESIGDMVYSHTIDEEDIGTPHSRTEAEALHPVYRNMGRELRALADRFSQSSERRRVRQEADSLDLSSLTRDNLTTLMMELFEDGFSRERLVTFFFFCSDLILKSVRCSVGGLQFQVVAWVWAFLRDRVCFWVLQHGGWEAVLTNYLPKLAITAAGFAVCVGVVFYIWKNW
;
A
#
# COMPACT_ATOMS: atom_id res chain seq x y z
N PRO A 1 -4.43 20.98 -56.33
CA PRO A 1 -5.10 21.16 -55.01
C PRO A 1 -4.96 19.89 -54.17
N LEU A 2 -3.94 19.90 -53.30
CA LEU A 2 -3.52 18.75 -52.51
C LEU A 2 -4.55 18.45 -51.40
N GLN A 3 -5.02 17.21 -51.35
CA GLN A 3 -5.83 16.65 -50.27
C GLN A 3 -5.04 16.71 -48.96
N THR A 4 -5.54 17.46 -47.99
CA THR A 4 -5.10 17.44 -46.60
C THR A 4 -5.42 16.08 -46.00
N GLN A 5 -4.46 15.17 -45.96
CA GLN A 5 -4.52 13.98 -45.12
C GLN A 5 -4.56 14.42 -43.66
N MET A 6 -5.74 14.36 -43.05
CA MET A 6 -5.85 14.33 -41.59
C MET A 6 -5.49 12.92 -41.13
N SER A 7 -4.21 12.72 -40.81
CA SER A 7 -3.77 11.56 -40.04
C SER A 7 -4.28 11.71 -38.61
N ILE A 8 -5.45 11.12 -38.35
CA ILE A 8 -5.96 10.89 -37.00
C ILE A 8 -4.97 9.94 -36.31
N PRO A 9 -4.28 10.34 -35.23
CA PRO A 9 -3.50 9.38 -34.46
C PRO A 9 -4.49 8.41 -33.81
N LEU A 10 -4.47 7.15 -34.25
CA LEU A 10 -5.11 6.05 -33.56
C LEU A 10 -4.63 6.05 -32.10
N PRO A 11 -5.51 5.94 -31.08
CA PRO A 11 -5.08 5.65 -29.74
C PRO A 11 -4.45 4.27 -29.77
N LEU A 12 -3.11 4.23 -29.81
CA LEU A 12 -2.35 3.02 -29.61
C LEU A 12 -2.85 2.40 -28.30
N LEU A 13 -3.26 1.13 -28.37
CA LEU A 13 -3.57 0.26 -27.23
C LEU A 13 -2.57 0.54 -26.10
N ARG A 14 -2.98 1.35 -25.12
CA ARG A 14 -2.09 1.80 -24.06
C ARG A 14 -1.99 0.65 -23.06
N ASN A 15 -1.00 -0.22 -23.25
CA ASN A 15 -0.76 -1.34 -22.36
C ASN A 15 -0.07 -0.93 -21.03
N THR A 16 0.41 0.31 -20.91
CA THR A 16 1.11 0.79 -19.72
C THR A 16 0.28 1.88 -19.01
N PRO A 17 -0.08 1.69 -17.73
CA PRO A 17 -0.88 2.66 -16.99
C PRO A 17 -0.16 4.01 -16.87
N THR A 18 -0.93 5.08 -16.68
CA THR A 18 -0.39 6.40 -16.37
C THR A 18 0.17 6.44 -14.94
N ARG A 19 0.89 7.52 -14.61
CA ARG A 19 1.34 7.76 -13.24
C ARG A 19 0.14 7.95 -12.32
N GLU A 20 -0.86 8.72 -12.76
CA GLU A 20 -2.11 8.97 -12.04
C GLU A 20 -2.88 7.66 -11.82
N GLU A 21 -3.09 6.86 -12.87
CA GLU A 21 -3.76 5.55 -12.79
C GLU A 21 -3.03 4.61 -11.81
N THR A 22 -1.69 4.58 -11.86
CA THR A 22 -0.89 3.75 -10.94
C THR A 22 -1.01 4.22 -9.49
N GLN A 23 -1.13 5.54 -9.27
CA GLN A 23 -1.30 6.11 -7.95
C GLN A 23 -2.72 5.83 -7.41
N ASP A 24 -3.75 6.06 -8.21
CA ASP A 24 -5.13 5.78 -7.83
C ASP A 24 -5.38 4.30 -7.55
N GLU A 25 -4.81 3.41 -8.36
CA GLU A 25 -4.83 1.99 -8.07
C GLU A 25 -4.13 1.67 -6.74
N GLY A 26 -2.95 2.24 -6.50
CA GLY A 26 -2.22 2.08 -5.24
C GLY A 26 -3.02 2.55 -4.01
N ARG A 27 -3.80 3.62 -4.17
CA ARG A 27 -4.71 4.16 -3.16
C ARG A 27 -5.84 3.20 -2.82
N VAL A 28 -6.49 2.66 -3.87
CA VAL A 28 -7.52 1.63 -3.73
C VAL A 28 -6.96 0.38 -3.05
N LEU A 29 -5.75 -0.05 -3.42
CA LEU A 29 -5.09 -1.21 -2.80
C LEU A 29 -4.79 -0.97 -1.31
N LEU A 30 -4.23 0.18 -0.95
CA LEU A 30 -3.93 0.50 0.45
C LEU A 30 -5.19 0.52 1.31
N SER A 31 -6.23 1.26 0.89
CA SER A 31 -7.50 1.35 1.59
C SER A 31 -8.21 -0.01 1.72
N ALA A 32 -8.25 -0.80 0.64
CA ALA A 32 -8.81 -2.16 0.67
C ALA A 32 -8.01 -3.11 1.57
N PHE A 33 -6.69 -2.94 1.68
CA PHE A 33 -5.85 -3.78 2.53
C PHE A 33 -6.05 -3.46 4.02
N VAL A 34 -6.29 -2.19 4.36
CA VAL A 34 -6.65 -1.78 5.72
C VAL A 34 -7.95 -2.46 6.16
N ASP A 35 -8.99 -2.44 5.32
CA ASP A 35 -10.24 -3.16 5.62
C ASP A 35 -10.04 -4.68 5.76
N TYR A 36 -9.15 -5.26 4.95
CA TYR A 36 -8.77 -6.66 5.08
C TYR A 36 -8.11 -6.95 6.45
N GLN A 37 -7.22 -6.09 6.94
CA GLN A 37 -6.66 -6.25 8.30
C GLN A 37 -7.71 -6.11 9.38
N VAL A 38 -8.61 -5.13 9.24
CA VAL A 38 -9.71 -4.92 10.18
C VAL A 38 -10.57 -6.17 10.31
N ALA A 39 -10.94 -6.79 9.18
CA ALA A 39 -11.73 -8.02 9.16
C ALA A 39 -10.97 -9.22 9.78
N GLN A 40 -9.65 -9.28 9.60
CA GLN A 40 -8.79 -10.31 10.22
C GLN A 40 -8.73 -10.17 11.75
N GLU A 41 -8.65 -8.95 12.28
CA GLU A 41 -8.48 -8.72 13.73
C GLU A 41 -9.80 -8.77 14.51
N GLN A 42 -10.93 -8.38 13.90
CA GLN A 42 -12.21 -8.22 14.60
C GLN A 42 -13.29 -9.25 14.21
N GLY A 43 -13.02 -10.13 13.23
CA GLY A 43 -14.05 -11.00 12.66
C GLY A 43 -15.04 -10.23 11.76
N PRO A 44 -16.14 -10.86 11.29
CA PRO A 44 -16.93 -10.37 10.15
C PRO A 44 -17.71 -9.07 10.33
N VAL A 45 -17.60 -8.37 11.46
CA VAL A 45 -18.35 -7.13 11.70
C VAL A 45 -17.45 -6.13 12.43
N ALA A 46 -16.75 -5.31 11.66
CA ALA A 46 -15.99 -4.19 12.15
C ALA A 46 -16.62 -2.90 11.64
N MET A 47 -17.73 -2.51 12.27
CA MET A 47 -18.27 -1.17 12.13
C MET A 47 -17.84 -0.44 13.40
N ASP A 48 -16.86 0.47 13.30
CA ASP A 48 -16.48 1.32 14.43
C ASP A 48 -17.67 2.26 14.72
N PRO A 49 -18.28 2.23 15.92
CA PRO A 49 -19.38 3.12 16.28
C PRO A 49 -19.01 4.61 16.21
N ARG A 50 -17.72 4.95 16.10
CA ARG A 50 -17.20 6.33 16.08
C ARG A 50 -17.10 6.94 14.68
N THR A 51 -17.18 6.16 13.61
CA THR A 51 -17.02 6.63 12.21
C THR A 51 -18.36 6.87 11.49
N GLY A 52 -19.50 6.86 12.18
CA GLY A 52 -20.79 7.11 11.54
C GLY A 52 -21.19 6.06 10.49
N GLY A 53 -20.58 4.87 10.53
CA GLY A 53 -20.79 3.78 9.56
C GLY A 53 -19.78 3.73 8.41
N GLU A 54 -18.81 4.65 8.36
CA GLU A 54 -17.71 4.65 7.38
C GLU A 54 -16.61 3.65 7.78
N SER A 55 -16.07 2.91 6.81
CA SER A 55 -14.98 1.95 7.04
C SER A 55 -13.64 2.66 7.29
N ILE A 56 -12.73 2.05 8.05
CA ILE A 56 -11.37 2.61 8.24
C ILE A 56 -10.66 2.74 6.89
N GLY A 57 -10.84 1.79 5.97
CA GLY A 57 -10.33 1.88 4.60
C GLY A 57 -10.88 3.08 3.82
N ASP A 58 -12.15 3.44 3.99
CA ASP A 58 -12.74 4.60 3.30
C ASP A 58 -12.20 5.92 3.89
N MET A 59 -12.00 5.98 5.22
CA MET A 59 -11.28 7.08 5.87
C MET A 59 -9.84 7.21 5.34
N VAL A 60 -9.13 6.09 5.15
CA VAL A 60 -7.79 6.10 4.55
C VAL A 60 -7.85 6.59 3.11
N TYR A 61 -8.82 6.12 2.31
CA TYR A 61 -8.97 6.55 0.92
C TYR A 61 -9.17 8.06 0.85
N SER A 62 -10.16 8.60 1.55
CA SER A 62 -10.49 10.03 1.52
C SER A 62 -9.32 10.91 1.98
N HIS A 63 -8.60 10.50 3.02
CA HIS A 63 -7.46 11.28 3.53
C HIS A 63 -6.22 11.29 2.63
N THR A 64 -6.17 10.40 1.62
CA THR A 64 -5.04 10.36 0.68
C THR A 64 -5.30 11.15 -0.60
N ILE A 65 -6.55 11.50 -0.89
CA ILE A 65 -6.93 12.30 -2.06
C ILE A 65 -6.19 13.63 -2.00
N ASP A 66 -5.66 14.05 -3.14
CA ASP A 66 -5.12 15.40 -3.30
C ASP A 66 -6.28 16.31 -3.69
N GLU A 67 -6.72 17.20 -2.81
CA GLU A 67 -7.90 18.06 -3.05
C GLU A 67 -7.73 18.99 -4.26
N GLU A 68 -6.49 19.23 -4.70
CA GLU A 68 -6.18 20.05 -5.86
C GLU A 68 -6.35 19.29 -7.20
N ASP A 69 -6.47 17.97 -7.18
CA ASP A 69 -6.66 17.14 -8.36
C ASP A 69 -8.14 16.84 -8.65
N ILE A 70 -8.72 17.62 -9.56
CA ILE A 70 -10.11 17.51 -10.01
C ILE A 70 -10.40 16.15 -10.68
N GLY A 71 -9.38 15.41 -11.12
CA GLY A 71 -9.52 14.12 -11.80
C GLY A 71 -9.55 12.91 -10.86
N THR A 72 -9.15 13.04 -9.59
CA THR A 72 -9.08 11.91 -8.65
C THR A 72 -10.50 11.49 -8.23
N PRO A 73 -10.87 10.19 -8.33
CA PRO A 73 -12.18 9.71 -7.89
C PRO A 73 -12.41 9.97 -6.40
N HIS A 74 -13.60 10.47 -6.04
CA HIS A 74 -13.90 10.95 -4.69
C HIS A 74 -14.14 9.83 -3.67
N SER A 75 -14.36 8.60 -4.15
CA SER A 75 -14.49 7.42 -3.29
C SER A 75 -13.84 6.21 -3.93
N ARG A 76 -13.44 5.24 -3.08
CA ARG A 76 -12.95 3.95 -3.54
C ARG A 76 -13.95 3.23 -4.44
N THR A 77 -15.24 3.27 -4.08
CA THR A 77 -16.31 2.64 -4.86
C THR A 77 -16.42 3.23 -6.27
N GLU A 78 -16.26 4.56 -6.38
CA GLU A 78 -16.24 5.26 -7.67
C GLU A 78 -15.00 4.89 -8.48
N ALA A 79 -13.80 4.90 -7.87
CA ALA A 79 -12.55 4.50 -8.53
C ALA A 79 -12.66 3.08 -9.13
N GLU A 80 -13.20 2.15 -8.36
CA GLU A 80 -13.41 0.78 -8.81
C GLU A 80 -14.51 0.62 -9.88
N ALA A 81 -15.49 1.52 -9.91
CA ALA A 81 -16.52 1.54 -10.94
C ALA A 81 -15.97 2.08 -12.27
N LEU A 82 -15.11 3.10 -12.20
CA LEU A 82 -14.40 3.67 -13.35
C LEU A 82 -13.34 2.71 -13.89
N HIS A 83 -12.63 2.01 -13.00
CA HIS A 83 -11.53 1.11 -13.35
C HIS A 83 -11.74 -0.28 -12.73
N PRO A 84 -12.50 -1.19 -13.41
CA PRO A 84 -12.75 -2.54 -12.92
C PRO A 84 -11.49 -3.37 -12.64
N VAL A 85 -10.36 -3.02 -13.26
CA VAL A 85 -9.06 -3.67 -13.02
C VAL A 85 -8.57 -3.50 -11.57
N TYR A 86 -8.91 -2.38 -10.91
CA TYR A 86 -8.52 -2.13 -9.52
C TYR A 86 -9.11 -3.17 -8.56
N ARG A 87 -10.36 -3.60 -8.82
CA ARG A 87 -11.00 -4.70 -8.07
C ARG A 87 -10.28 -6.02 -8.28
N ASN A 88 -9.80 -6.28 -9.50
CA ASN A 88 -9.07 -7.51 -9.80
C ASN A 88 -7.75 -7.53 -9.03
N MET A 89 -7.01 -6.42 -9.04
CA MET A 89 -5.74 -6.31 -8.30
C MET A 89 -5.93 -6.36 -6.79
N GLY A 90 -7.02 -5.79 -6.26
CA GLY A 90 -7.40 -5.98 -4.86
C GLY A 90 -7.62 -7.45 -4.50
N ARG A 91 -8.20 -8.26 -5.40
CA ARG A 91 -8.36 -9.71 -5.18
C ARG A 91 -7.03 -10.46 -5.25
N GLU A 92 -6.16 -10.12 -6.19
CA GLU A 92 -4.82 -10.74 -6.30
C GLU A 92 -3.96 -10.45 -5.07
N LEU A 93 -3.93 -9.18 -4.63
CA LEU A 93 -3.24 -8.78 -3.41
C LEU A 93 -3.81 -9.51 -2.18
N ARG A 94 -5.14 -9.65 -2.08
CA ARG A 94 -5.78 -10.43 -1.00
C ARG A 94 -5.35 -11.90 -1.04
N ALA A 95 -5.33 -12.54 -2.21
CA ALA A 95 -4.89 -13.93 -2.31
C ALA A 95 -3.42 -14.13 -1.90
N LEU A 96 -2.56 -13.17 -2.21
CA LEU A 96 -1.17 -13.13 -1.70
C LEU A 96 -1.14 -12.94 -0.18
N ALA A 97 -1.96 -12.03 0.33
CA ALA A 97 -2.07 -11.72 1.75
C ALA A 97 -2.58 -12.91 2.56
N ASP A 98 -3.55 -13.66 2.07
CA ASP A 98 -4.08 -14.86 2.73
C ASP A 98 -2.97 -15.89 2.96
N ARG A 99 -2.12 -16.11 1.95
CA ARG A 99 -0.96 -17.02 2.06
C ARG A 99 0.08 -16.51 3.05
N PHE A 100 0.39 -15.22 2.99
CA PHE A 100 1.37 -14.61 3.89
C PHE A 100 0.85 -14.55 5.34
N SER A 101 -0.46 -14.40 5.55
CA SER A 101 -1.07 -14.22 6.88
C SER A 101 -0.78 -15.37 7.85
N GLN A 102 -0.57 -16.58 7.33
CA GLN A 102 -0.31 -17.79 8.11
C GLN A 102 1.19 -17.99 8.42
N SER A 103 2.06 -17.17 7.85
CA SER A 103 3.51 -17.31 7.94
C SER A 103 4.09 -16.85 9.29
N SER A 104 5.32 -17.27 9.60
CA SER A 104 6.08 -16.74 10.75
C SER A 104 6.50 -15.30 10.54
N GLU A 105 6.77 -14.93 9.28
CA GLU A 105 7.20 -13.61 8.84
C GLU A 105 6.11 -12.59 9.14
N ARG A 106 4.84 -12.92 8.88
CA ARG A 106 3.69 -12.08 9.25
C ARG A 106 3.66 -11.71 10.73
N ARG A 107 3.94 -12.67 11.62
CA ARG A 107 3.96 -12.42 13.07
C ARG A 107 5.06 -11.43 13.45
N ARG A 108 6.22 -11.51 12.79
CA ARG A 108 7.34 -10.58 13.01
C ARG A 108 6.99 -9.18 12.54
N VAL A 109 6.41 -9.05 11.34
CA VAL A 109 5.92 -7.76 10.81
C VAL A 109 4.94 -7.11 11.77
N ARG A 110 4.04 -7.92 12.36
CA ARG A 110 3.10 -7.41 13.35
C ARG A 110 3.80 -6.90 14.61
N GLN A 111 4.71 -7.70 15.16
CA GLN A 111 5.50 -7.33 16.34
C GLN A 111 6.30 -6.06 16.11
N GLU A 112 6.86 -5.87 14.92
CA GLU A 112 7.60 -4.67 14.55
C GLU A 112 6.71 -3.44 14.55
N ALA A 113 5.56 -3.48 13.86
CA ALA A 113 4.58 -2.39 13.91
C ALA A 113 4.08 -2.10 15.34
N ASP A 114 3.86 -3.15 16.15
CA ASP A 114 3.45 -3.03 17.55
C ASP A 114 4.57 -2.48 18.46
N SER A 115 5.85 -2.67 18.10
CA SER A 115 7.00 -2.15 18.86
C SER A 115 7.25 -0.64 18.65
N LEU A 116 6.79 -0.07 17.54
CA LEU A 116 7.02 1.33 17.21
C LEU A 116 6.32 2.28 18.19
N ASP A 117 7.07 3.13 18.87
CA ASP A 117 6.48 4.16 19.71
C ASP A 117 5.89 5.29 18.85
N LEU A 118 4.56 5.30 18.77
CA LEU A 118 3.79 6.28 18.02
C LEU A 118 4.04 7.73 18.48
N SER A 119 4.43 7.96 19.74
CA SER A 119 4.67 9.31 20.26
C SER A 119 5.98 9.93 19.77
N SER A 120 6.94 9.09 19.35
CA SER A 120 8.24 9.50 18.79
C SER A 120 8.34 9.28 17.28
N LEU A 121 7.26 8.79 16.65
CA LEU A 121 7.23 8.49 15.24
C LEU A 121 7.28 9.78 14.41
N THR A 122 8.16 9.80 13.41
CA THR A 122 8.32 10.94 12.49
C THR A 122 8.20 10.45 11.05
N ARG A 123 8.00 11.37 10.11
CA ARG A 123 8.01 11.02 8.69
C ARG A 123 9.34 10.37 8.26
N ASP A 124 10.46 10.90 8.76
CA ASP A 124 11.79 10.48 8.33
C ASP A 124 12.15 9.09 8.87
N ASN A 125 11.84 8.81 10.15
CA ASN A 125 12.11 7.49 10.71
C ASN A 125 11.21 6.41 10.06
N LEU A 126 9.95 6.72 9.79
CA LEU A 126 9.03 5.82 9.10
C LEU A 126 9.48 5.58 7.66
N THR A 127 9.88 6.64 6.95
CA THR A 127 10.43 6.55 5.59
C THR A 127 11.68 5.67 5.56
N THR A 128 12.59 5.84 6.52
CA THR A 128 13.82 5.04 6.62
C THR A 128 13.49 3.57 6.83
N LEU A 129 12.60 3.26 7.78
CA LEU A 129 12.18 1.88 8.05
C LEU A 129 11.52 1.24 6.82
N MET A 130 10.66 1.98 6.10
CA MET A 130 10.06 1.47 4.87
C MET A 130 11.08 1.31 3.74
N MET A 131 12.13 2.15 3.67
CA MET A 131 13.23 1.96 2.72
C MET A 131 14.03 0.68 3.00
N GLU A 132 14.29 0.38 4.28
CA GLU A 132 15.02 -0.84 4.68
C GLU A 132 14.30 -2.11 4.20
N LEU A 133 12.96 -2.13 4.22
CA LEU A 133 12.18 -3.23 3.66
C LEU A 133 12.49 -3.50 2.17
N PHE A 134 12.92 -2.48 1.43
CA PHE A 134 13.25 -2.55 0.01
C PHE A 134 14.77 -2.41 -0.27
N GLU A 135 15.63 -2.61 0.72
CA GLU A 135 17.08 -2.45 0.56
C GLU A 135 17.66 -3.34 -0.56
N ASP A 136 17.29 -4.62 -0.60
CA ASP A 136 17.69 -5.54 -1.69
C ASP A 136 16.79 -5.44 -2.94
N GLY A 137 15.98 -4.39 -3.02
CA GLY A 137 15.09 -4.11 -4.13
C GLY A 137 13.62 -4.46 -3.88
N PHE A 138 12.80 -4.07 -4.84
CA PHE A 138 11.36 -4.30 -4.83
C PHE A 138 11.02 -5.70 -5.36
N SER A 139 10.12 -6.36 -4.65
CA SER A 139 9.53 -7.64 -5.06
C SER A 139 8.08 -7.68 -4.60
N ARG A 140 7.27 -8.50 -5.24
CA ARG A 140 5.88 -8.71 -4.85
C ARG A 140 5.75 -9.15 -3.39
N GLU A 141 6.62 -10.05 -2.94
CA GLU A 141 6.61 -10.55 -1.56
C GLU A 141 6.92 -9.41 -0.56
N ARG A 142 7.87 -8.52 -0.89
CA ARG A 142 8.14 -7.32 -0.09
C ARG A 142 6.99 -6.31 -0.14
N LEU A 143 6.30 -6.17 -1.27
CA LEU A 143 5.11 -5.32 -1.36
C LEU A 143 3.99 -5.84 -0.46
N VAL A 144 3.77 -7.16 -0.42
CA VAL A 144 2.79 -7.75 0.51
C VAL A 144 3.19 -7.47 1.96
N THR A 145 4.46 -7.68 2.33
CA THR A 145 4.99 -7.32 3.65
C THR A 145 4.79 -5.84 3.97
N PHE A 146 5.04 -4.96 3.01
CA PHE A 146 4.83 -3.52 3.13
C PHE A 146 3.37 -3.19 3.43
N PHE A 147 2.42 -3.75 2.68
CA PHE A 147 1.00 -3.54 2.92
C PHE A 147 0.55 -4.00 4.31
N PHE A 148 1.07 -5.14 4.80
CA PHE A 148 0.84 -5.59 6.17
C PHE A 148 1.39 -4.61 7.21
N PHE A 149 2.65 -4.23 7.07
CA PHE A 149 3.31 -3.29 7.98
C PHE A 149 2.56 -1.95 8.05
N CYS A 150 2.26 -1.36 6.89
CA CYS A 150 1.55 -0.08 6.81
C CYS A 150 0.14 -0.17 7.41
N SER A 151 -0.60 -1.24 7.13
CA SER A 151 -1.97 -1.39 7.64
C SER A 151 -2.00 -1.63 9.14
N ASP A 152 -1.05 -2.43 9.67
CA ASP A 152 -0.88 -2.60 11.11
C ASP A 152 -0.58 -1.26 11.81
N LEU A 153 0.32 -0.47 11.22
CA LEU A 153 0.70 0.84 11.77
C LEU A 153 -0.47 1.83 11.73
N ILE A 154 -1.22 1.88 10.62
CA ILE A 154 -2.43 2.70 10.51
C ILE A 154 -3.45 2.27 11.57
N LEU A 155 -3.73 0.98 11.71
CA LEU A 155 -4.70 0.48 12.70
C LEU A 155 -4.28 0.78 14.13
N LYS A 156 -3.00 0.62 14.44
CA LYS A 156 -2.43 1.00 15.74
C LYS A 156 -2.64 2.48 16.01
N SER A 157 -2.38 3.35 15.02
CA SER A 157 -2.55 4.80 15.16
C SER A 157 -4.01 5.20 15.40
N VAL A 158 -4.96 4.56 14.71
CA VAL A 158 -6.40 4.76 14.92
C VAL A 158 -6.82 4.35 16.33
N ARG A 159 -6.30 3.22 16.84
CA ARG A 159 -6.61 2.73 18.20
C ARG A 159 -6.10 3.64 19.31
N CYS A 160 -4.92 4.23 19.14
CA CYS A 160 -4.32 5.09 20.15
C CYS A 160 -5.02 6.46 20.26
N SER A 161 -5.73 6.91 19.22
CA SER A 161 -6.59 8.11 19.23
C SER A 161 -5.92 9.39 19.78
N VAL A 162 -4.59 9.52 19.66
CA VAL A 162 -3.85 10.69 20.15
C VAL A 162 -3.87 11.77 19.08
N GLY A 163 -4.66 12.83 19.30
CA GLY A 163 -4.50 14.13 18.62
C GLY A 163 -4.53 14.13 17.09
N GLY A 164 -5.20 13.18 16.44
CA GLY A 164 -5.23 13.09 14.97
C GLY A 164 -3.98 12.46 14.34
N LEU A 165 -3.12 11.80 15.14
CA LEU A 165 -1.90 11.14 14.67
C LEU A 165 -2.19 10.12 13.56
N GLN A 166 -3.36 9.48 13.56
CA GLN A 166 -3.75 8.55 12.50
C GLN A 166 -3.71 9.17 11.10
N PHE A 167 -4.09 10.45 10.98
CA PHE A 167 -4.05 11.18 9.72
C PHE A 167 -2.61 11.44 9.28
N GLN A 168 -1.72 11.78 10.22
CA GLN A 168 -0.29 11.96 9.92
C GLN A 168 0.36 10.65 9.46
N VAL A 169 0.07 9.53 10.14
CA VAL A 169 0.57 8.21 9.77
C VAL A 169 0.08 7.82 8.38
N VAL A 170 -1.21 7.99 8.09
CA VAL A 170 -1.78 7.73 6.76
C VAL A 170 -1.09 8.60 5.70
N ALA A 171 -0.90 9.89 5.97
CA ALA A 171 -0.22 10.80 5.04
C ALA A 171 1.24 10.39 4.77
N TRP A 172 1.98 9.94 5.78
CA TRP A 172 3.37 9.50 5.62
C TRP A 172 3.46 8.18 4.86
N VAL A 173 2.62 7.20 5.19
CA VAL A 173 2.51 5.93 4.47
C VAL A 173 2.15 6.18 3.00
N TRP A 174 1.15 7.02 2.77
CA TRP A 174 0.71 7.37 1.43
C TRP A 174 1.79 8.08 0.63
N ALA A 175 2.50 9.05 1.24
CA ALA A 175 3.60 9.74 0.57
C ALA A 175 4.68 8.76 0.11
N PHE A 176 5.05 7.78 0.95
CA PHE A 176 6.01 6.75 0.56
C PHE A 176 5.48 5.85 -0.55
N LEU A 177 4.24 5.36 -0.42
CA LEU A 177 3.61 4.54 -1.45
C LEU A 177 3.58 5.30 -2.78
N ARG A 178 3.07 6.53 -2.80
CA ARG A 178 2.96 7.39 -3.99
C ARG A 178 4.31 7.70 -4.63
N ASP A 179 5.31 8.06 -3.83
CA ASP A 179 6.58 8.62 -4.32
C ASP A 179 7.67 7.57 -4.59
N ARG A 180 7.52 6.35 -4.04
CA ARG A 180 8.50 5.26 -4.19
C ARG A 180 7.87 4.03 -4.81
N VAL A 181 6.83 3.50 -4.19
CA VAL A 181 6.20 2.24 -4.61
C VAL A 181 5.53 2.43 -5.97
N CYS A 182 4.61 3.39 -6.11
CA CYS A 182 3.91 3.65 -7.37
C CYS A 182 4.87 4.07 -8.49
N PHE A 183 5.95 4.80 -8.16
CA PHE A 183 7.00 5.11 -9.13
C PHE A 183 7.67 3.84 -9.66
N TRP A 184 8.09 2.93 -8.77
CA TRP A 184 8.70 1.67 -9.18
C TRP A 184 7.72 0.77 -9.94
N VAL A 185 6.47 0.67 -9.48
CA VAL A 185 5.40 -0.10 -10.13
C VAL A 185 5.14 0.40 -11.56
N LEU A 186 5.11 1.73 -11.76
CA LEU A 186 4.97 2.33 -13.08
C LEU A 186 6.09 1.90 -14.03
N GLN A 187 7.35 1.87 -13.54
CA GLN A 187 8.50 1.40 -14.35
C GLN A 187 8.42 -0.09 -14.70
N HIS A 188 7.63 -0.88 -13.97
CA HIS A 188 7.48 -2.33 -14.16
C HIS A 188 6.16 -2.71 -14.85
N GLY A 189 5.47 -1.74 -15.45
CA GLY A 189 4.27 -2.00 -16.26
C GLY A 189 2.95 -2.01 -15.48
N GLY A 190 2.93 -1.49 -14.25
CA GLY A 190 1.72 -1.36 -13.43
C GLY A 190 1.54 -2.43 -12.38
N TRP A 191 0.51 -2.27 -11.55
CA TRP A 191 0.23 -3.19 -10.44
C TRP A 191 -0.09 -4.59 -10.92
N GLU A 192 -0.78 -4.72 -12.06
CA GLU A 192 -1.05 -6.02 -12.68
C GLU A 192 0.23 -6.79 -12.98
N ALA A 193 1.18 -6.16 -13.68
CA ALA A 193 2.45 -6.80 -14.00
C ALA A 193 3.22 -7.16 -12.72
N VAL A 194 3.21 -6.30 -11.70
CA VAL A 194 3.96 -6.53 -10.46
C VAL A 194 3.36 -7.65 -9.59
N LEU A 195 2.04 -7.68 -9.42
CA LEU A 195 1.37 -8.62 -8.51
C LEU A 195 1.18 -10.00 -9.15
N THR A 196 0.99 -10.07 -10.47
CA THR A 196 0.78 -11.35 -11.16
C THR A 196 2.10 -12.02 -11.58
N ASN A 197 3.19 -11.26 -11.80
CA ASN A 197 4.44 -11.84 -12.28
C ASN A 197 5.12 -12.71 -11.20
N TYR A 198 5.18 -14.01 -11.47
CA TYR A 198 5.70 -15.02 -10.55
C TYR A 198 7.13 -15.38 -10.92
N LEU A 199 8.11 -14.93 -10.13
CA LEU A 199 9.46 -15.48 -10.18
C LEU A 199 9.48 -16.84 -9.43
N PRO A 200 9.86 -17.95 -10.08
CA PRO A 200 9.86 -19.26 -9.44
C PRO A 200 10.95 -19.38 -8.35
N LYS A 201 10.49 -19.52 -7.10
CA LYS A 201 10.98 -20.30 -5.94
C LYS A 201 12.47 -20.38 -5.54
N LEU A 202 13.44 -19.75 -6.23
CA LEU A 202 14.85 -19.81 -5.76
C LEU A 202 15.22 -18.75 -4.71
N ALA A 203 14.35 -17.76 -4.45
CA ALA A 203 14.63 -16.62 -3.56
C ALA A 203 13.99 -16.72 -2.15
N ILE A 204 13.31 -17.82 -1.83
CA ILE A 204 12.59 -17.97 -0.56
C ILE A 204 13.55 -18.13 0.63
N THR A 205 14.81 -18.52 0.40
CA THR A 205 15.79 -18.73 1.48
C THR A 205 16.56 -17.47 1.92
N ALA A 206 16.40 -16.32 1.25
CA ALA A 206 17.14 -15.09 1.60
C ALA A 206 16.26 -13.99 2.22
N ALA A 207 14.96 -13.95 1.91
CA ALA A 207 14.08 -12.83 2.26
C ALA A 207 13.77 -12.69 3.77
N GLY A 208 13.95 -13.75 4.56
CA GLY A 208 13.72 -13.72 6.01
C GLY A 208 14.89 -13.17 6.84
N PHE A 209 16.06 -12.93 6.24
CA PHE A 209 17.28 -12.54 6.95
C PHE A 209 17.56 -11.03 6.95
N ALA A 210 17.22 -10.31 5.88
CA ALA A 210 17.57 -8.89 5.76
C ALA A 210 16.72 -7.96 6.64
N VAL A 211 15.40 -8.23 6.75
CA VAL A 211 14.49 -7.43 7.59
C VAL A 211 14.86 -7.53 9.09
N CYS A 212 15.54 -8.59 9.52
CA CYS A 212 15.82 -8.83 10.94
C CYS A 212 17.19 -8.33 11.43
N VAL A 213 18.17 -8.03 10.56
CA VAL A 213 19.51 -7.60 11.02
C VAL A 213 19.60 -6.09 11.20
N GLY A 214 18.99 -5.29 10.31
CA GLY A 214 19.06 -3.82 10.37
C GLY A 214 18.35 -3.22 11.59
N VAL A 215 17.10 -3.65 11.84
CA VAL A 215 16.25 -3.09 12.91
C VAL A 215 16.76 -3.47 14.31
N VAL A 216 17.26 -4.69 14.50
CA VAL A 216 17.89 -5.11 15.77
C VAL A 216 19.19 -4.32 16.03
N PHE A 217 19.99 -4.05 15.00
CA PHE A 217 21.22 -3.27 15.15
C PHE A 217 20.93 -1.79 15.46
N TYR A 218 19.88 -1.23 14.88
CA TYR A 218 19.48 0.16 15.12
C TYR A 218 18.95 0.38 16.54
N ILE A 219 18.13 -0.56 17.06
CA ILE A 219 17.61 -0.50 18.43
C ILE A 219 18.73 -0.67 19.47
N TRP A 220 19.74 -1.51 19.20
CA TRP A 220 20.86 -1.71 20.13
C TRP A 220 21.88 -0.57 20.14
N LYS A 221 22.01 0.18 19.04
CA LYS A 221 22.98 1.30 18.95
C LYS A 221 22.46 2.62 19.54
N ASN A 222 21.16 2.69 19.84
CA ASN A 222 20.50 3.90 20.32
C ASN A 222 19.93 3.78 21.75
N TRP A 223 20.43 2.81 22.52
CA TRP A 223 20.25 2.65 23.97
C TRP A 223 21.62 2.63 24.68
#